data_AF-A0A2N9MF20-F1
#
_entry.id   AF-A0A2N9MF20-F1
#
_cell.length_a   1.000
_cell.length_b   1.000
_cell.length_c   1.000
_cell.angle_alpha   90.00
_cell.angle_beta   90.00
_cell.angle_gamma   90.00
#
_symmetry.space_group_name_H-M   'P 1'
#
loop_
_entity.id
_entity.type
_entity.pdbx_description
1 polymer ?
#
loop_
_entity_poly.entity_id
_entity_poly.type
_entity_poly.pdbx_seq_one_letter_code
_entity_poly.pdbx_strand_id
1 'polypeptide(L)' 'MVEGNFHQYDVLRIDEMPAVEVHIVPSRNPPGGIGEASTPGIAPAVANAIFAATGKRIRRLPIRPQDLA' A
#
# COMPACT_ATOMS: atom_id res chain seq x y z
N MET A 1 -23.47 7.29 10.10
CA MET A 1 -22.46 6.47 9.39
C MET A 1 -22.23 7.15 8.05
N VAL A 2 -21.00 7.57 7.74
CA VAL A 2 -20.68 8.25 6.46
C VAL A 2 -20.47 7.22 5.34
N GLU A 3 -19.93 6.05 5.67
CA GLU A 3 -19.77 4.93 4.74
C GLU A 3 -20.59 3.73 5.22
N GLY A 4 -21.51 3.22 4.38
CA GLY A 4 -22.44 2.16 4.73
C GLY A 4 -22.45 0.95 3.79
N ASN A 5 -21.68 0.98 2.70
CA ASN A 5 -21.63 -0.09 1.69
C ASN A 5 -20.33 0.00 0.86
N PHE A 6 -19.97 -1.05 0.12
CA PHE A 6 -18.74 -1.17 -0.69
C PHE A 6 -18.61 -0.20 -1.86
N HIS A 7 -19.69 0.49 -2.25
CA HIS A 7 -19.64 1.55 -3.26
C HIS A 7 -19.28 2.92 -2.65
N GLN A 8 -19.25 3.03 -1.32
CA GLN A 8 -18.90 4.24 -0.57
C GLN A 8 -17.56 4.11 0.16
N TYR A 9 -17.07 2.88 0.34
CA TYR A 9 -15.73 2.61 0.88
C TYR A 9 -14.75 2.42 -0.28
N ASP A 10 -13.78 3.32 -0.40
CA ASP A 10 -12.77 3.29 -1.45
C ASP A 10 -11.77 2.15 -1.20
N VAL A 11 -12.03 1.01 -1.83
CA VAL A 11 -11.07 -0.08 -2.02
C VAL A 11 -10.45 0.01 -3.42
N LEU A 12 -9.20 -0.44 -3.54
CA LEU A 12 -8.54 -0.59 -4.83
C LEU A 12 -9.38 -1.48 -5.76
N ARG A 13 -9.60 -1.01 -6.99
CA ARG A 13 -10.32 -1.73 -8.06
C ARG A 13 -9.34 -2.38 -9.02
N ILE A 14 -9.87 -3.28 -9.86
CA ILE A 14 -9.04 -4.10 -10.77
C ILE A 14 -8.28 -3.25 -11.80
N ASP A 15 -8.86 -2.14 -12.22
CA ASP A 15 -8.30 -1.17 -13.16
C ASP A 15 -7.27 -0.23 -12.51
N GLU A 16 -7.23 -0.16 -11.18
CA GLU A 16 -6.25 0.60 -10.41
C GLU A 16 -5.03 -0.24 -9.99
N MET A 17 -5.03 -1.54 -10.29
CA MET A 17 -3.98 -2.48 -9.88
C MET A 17 -2.65 -2.14 -10.56
N PRO A 18 -1.58 -1.81 -9.81
CA PRO A 18 -0.26 -1.60 -10.40
C PRO A 18 0.34 -2.93 -10.86
N ALA A 19 1.34 -2.85 -11.74
CA ALA A 19 2.18 -4.01 -12.04
C ALA A 19 2.92 -4.45 -10.76
N VAL A 20 2.75 -5.72 -10.37
CA VAL A 20 3.39 -6.32 -9.20
C VAL A 20 4.26 -7.48 -9.66
N GLU A 21 5.50 -7.48 -9.21
CA GLU A 21 6.45 -8.57 -9.38
C GLU A 21 6.72 -9.22 -8.01
N VAL A 22 6.80 -10.55 -7.98
CA VAL A 22 7.06 -11.31 -6.76
C VAL A 22 8.35 -12.10 -6.92
N HIS A 23 9.31 -11.82 -6.03
CA HIS A 23 10.58 -12.51 -5.96
C HIS A 23 10.61 -13.43 -4.74
N ILE A 24 10.77 -14.74 -4.94
CA ILE A 24 10.87 -15.72 -3.86
C ILE A 24 12.34 -15.92 -3.51
N VAL A 25 12.74 -15.50 -2.31
CA VAL A 25 14.12 -15.64 -1.83
C VAL A 25 14.33 -17.06 -1.26
N PRO A 26 15.39 -17.80 -1.66
CA PRO A 26 15.67 -19.13 -1.12
C PRO A 26 15.90 -19.12 0.39
N SER A 27 15.33 -20.10 1.10
CA SER A 27 15.48 -20.28 2.55
C SER A 27 15.73 -21.74 2.90
N ARG A 28 16.57 -21.97 3.92
CA ARG A 28 16.80 -23.30 4.53
C ARG A 28 15.99 -23.52 5.81
N ASN A 29 15.25 -22.51 6.26
CA ASN A 29 14.42 -22.60 7.47
C ASN A 29 13.15 -23.41 7.19
N PRO A 30 12.52 -24.00 8.23
CA PRO A 30 11.18 -24.56 8.09
C PRO A 30 10.19 -23.54 7.50
N PRO A 31 9.18 -23.97 6.73
CA PRO A 31 8.14 -23.08 6.23
C PRO A 31 7.46 -22.29 7.34
N GLY A 32 7.22 -21.01 7.10
CA GLY A 32 6.51 -20.10 8.00
C GLY A 32 5.39 -19.35 7.29
N GLY A 33 4.59 -18.60 8.06
CA GLY A 33 3.54 -17.76 7.50
C GLY A 33 4.09 -16.54 6.77
N ILE A 34 3.54 -16.24 5.59
CA ILE A 34 3.89 -15.05 4.80
C ILE A 34 2.69 -14.12 4.51
N GLY A 35 1.45 -14.58 4.77
CA GLY A 35 0.23 -13.89 4.35
C GLY A 35 0.07 -12.46 4.91
N GLU A 36 0.52 -12.21 6.14
CA GLU A 36 0.42 -10.89 6.77
C GLU A 36 1.70 -10.05 6.64
N ALA A 37 2.85 -10.70 6.42
CA ALA A 37 4.16 -10.05 6.48
C ALA A 37 4.39 -9.02 5.36
N SER A 38 3.74 -9.21 4.20
CA SER A 38 3.85 -8.31 3.05
C SER A 38 3.03 -7.02 3.23
N THR A 39 1.84 -7.12 3.83
CA THR A 39 0.88 -6.01 4.01
C THR A 39 1.45 -4.75 4.68
N PRO A 40 2.14 -4.83 5.85
CA PRO A 40 2.60 -3.63 6.55
C PRO A 40 3.72 -2.89 5.80
N GLY A 41 4.43 -3.56 4.88
CA GLY A 41 5.50 -2.95 4.09
C GLY A 41 5.00 -2.01 3.00
N ILE A 42 3.74 -2.16 2.53
CA ILE A 42 3.20 -1.43 1.39
C ILE A 42 3.05 0.06 1.70
N ALA A 43 2.38 0.41 2.80
CA ALA A 43 2.10 1.80 3.16
C ALA A 43 3.37 2.69 3.29
N PRO A 44 4.43 2.30 4.03
CA PRO A 44 5.66 3.09 4.10
C PRO A 44 6.44 3.11 2.78
N ALA A 45 6.41 2.02 1.98
CA ALA A 45 7.06 2.01 0.67
C ALA A 45 6.43 3.04 -0.28
N VAL A 46 5.10 3.07 -0.36
CA VAL A 46 4.37 4.05 -1.18
C VAL A 46 4.56 5.48 -0.65
N ALA A 47 4.50 5.70 0.66
CA ALA A 47 4.75 7.02 1.26
C ALA A 47 6.16 7.54 0.97
N ASN A 48 7.17 6.66 1.00
CA ASN A 48 8.55 7.02 0.63
C ASN A 48 8.68 7.33 -0.86
N ALA A 49 7.99 6.59 -1.75
CA ALA A 49 7.97 6.88 -3.18
C ALA A 49 7.34 8.25 -3.48
N ILE A 50 6.25 8.60 -2.79
CA ILE A 50 5.62 9.93 -2.88
C ILE A 50 6.59 11.01 -2.40
N PHE A 51 7.29 10.80 -1.29
CA PHE A 51 8.30 11.75 -0.82
C PHE A 51 9.44 11.91 -1.84
N ALA A 52 9.93 10.81 -2.41
CA ALA A 52 10.98 10.85 -3.43
C ALA A 52 10.54 11.61 -4.69
N ALA A 53 9.28 11.46 -5.10
CA ALA A 53 8.73 12.10 -6.29
C ALA A 53 8.37 13.59 -6.09
N THR A 54 7.99 13.99 -4.86
CA THR A 54 7.36 15.31 -4.61
C THR A 54 8.10 16.18 -3.60
N GLY A 55 9.03 15.62 -2.81
CA GLY A 55 9.63 16.27 -1.65
C GLY A 55 8.71 16.45 -0.44
N LYS A 56 7.41 16.12 -0.55
CA LYS A 56 6.43 16.28 0.53
C LYS A 56 6.37 15.03 1.40
N ARG A 57 6.58 15.18 2.71
CA ARG A 57 6.57 14.06 3.66
C ARG A 57 5.24 13.96 4.39
N ILE A 58 4.42 13.00 3.97
CA ILE A 58 3.10 12.73 4.55
C ILE A 58 3.22 11.59 5.57
N ARG A 59 2.60 11.75 6.74
CA ARG A 59 2.64 10.77 7.85
C ARG A 59 1.25 10.31 8.30
N ARG A 60 0.20 10.80 7.65
CA ARG A 60 -1.19 10.46 7.95
C ARG A 60 -1.79 9.76 6.74
N LEU A 61 -2.37 8.60 6.98
CA LEU A 61 -3.11 7.84 5.97
C LEU A 61 -4.62 8.09 6.12
N PRO A 62 -5.42 7.90 5.05
CA PRO A 62 -4.96 7.69 3.66
C PRO A 62 -4.33 8.96 3.08
N ILE A 63 -3.43 8.81 2.10
CA ILE A 63 -2.84 9.93 1.37
C ILE A 63 -3.81 10.36 0.27
N ARG A 64 -4.21 11.62 0.26
CA ARG A 64 -5.18 12.18 -0.69
C ARG A 64 -4.54 13.28 -1.53
N PRO A 65 -5.11 13.63 -2.71
CA PRO A 65 -4.57 14.69 -3.56
C PRO A 65 -4.35 16.03 -2.85
N GLN A 66 -5.24 16.41 -1.92
CA GLN A 66 -5.08 17.63 -1.12
C GLN A 66 -3.88 17.61 -0.16
N ASP A 67 -3.37 16.43 0.22
CA ASP A 67 -2.15 16.33 1.02
C ASP A 67 -0.89 16.59 0.17
N LEU A 68 -1.04 16.61 -1.16
CA LEU A 68 0.00 16.89 -2.16
C LEU A 68 -0.11 18.27 -2.80
N ALA A 69 -1.15 19.06 -2.48
CA ALA A 69 -1.32 20.44 -2.93
C ALA A 69 -0.27 21.37 -2.32
#